data_AF-S4XYE1-F1
#
_entry.id   AF-S4XYE1-F1
#
_cell.length_a   1.000
_cell.length_b   1.000
_cell.length_c   1.000
_cell.angle_alpha   90.00
_cell.angle_beta   90.00
_cell.angle_gamma   90.00
#
_symmetry.space_group_name_H-M   'P 1'
#
loop_
_entity.id
_entity.type
_entity.pdbx_description
1 polymer ?
#
loop_
_entity_poly.entity_id
_entity_poly.type
_entity_poly.pdbx_seq_one_letter_code
_entity_poly.pdbx_strand_id
1 'polypeptide(L)'
;MGGAGGTGGDASASASSGGGSGGDAPTAASTSASSGSGDSSTSAVTSASASSGGGMGGAGGMGGGDSSTSAVTSASASSGGGAGGMGGGDASTSSVTSTSSAVTSTTSTGTGPATGTLVERHGRLKVMGNRVVDEHGEGLQLKGMSMFWSIWEGEKFYNASAVNTLVDDWDATIVRAAMAASAEGRGYVHTPEAEKNKVRAIVNAAIAKGIYVIIDWHDHEAIRNKDAAKRFFGEMAAEYGDEPAVIFEIFNEPDNESWAEVKSYAEEVIGVIRTAGSDNLVIVGTPTWSQDVDVAAGNRITSDDNVAYTLHFYATSHRDALRTKASNALAAGLPLFVTEWGTCQSTGSGSLDLGEAQRWLDFLDSHQISWLNWSIVDKDESCAALRPGASAGGPWSDGQLTESGRWVKEKLRAP
;
A
#
# COMPACT_ATOMS: atom_id res chain seq x y z
N MET A 1 24.89 27.49 -54.11
CA MET A 1 25.11 26.69 -55.34
C MET A 1 25.09 25.25 -54.85
N GLY A 2 24.22 24.33 -55.31
CA GLY A 2 23.75 24.07 -56.68
C GLY A 2 24.49 22.82 -57.18
N GLY A 3 23.85 21.74 -57.67
CA GLY A 3 22.43 21.49 -57.93
C GLY A 3 22.08 19.99 -57.85
N ALA A 4 21.05 19.54 -58.59
CA ALA A 4 20.46 18.19 -58.47
C ALA A 4 20.61 17.32 -59.73
N GLY A 5 20.33 16.01 -59.59
CA GLY A 5 20.26 15.01 -60.67
C GLY A 5 21.08 13.74 -60.36
N GLY A 6 20.70 12.53 -60.79
CA GLY A 6 19.48 12.10 -61.50
C GLY A 6 19.68 10.76 -62.25
N THR A 7 18.58 10.16 -62.73
CA THR A 7 18.49 8.91 -63.55
C THR A 7 18.84 7.58 -62.82
N GLY A 8 18.27 6.41 -63.18
CA GLY A 8 17.11 6.16 -64.06
C GLY A 8 16.97 4.70 -64.54
N GLY A 9 15.74 4.25 -64.83
CA GLY A 9 15.38 3.01 -65.55
C GLY A 9 15.49 1.67 -64.78
N ASP A 10 14.82 0.58 -65.19
CA ASP A 10 13.68 0.46 -66.11
C ASP A 10 12.96 -0.92 -66.03
N ALA A 11 11.78 -1.03 -66.66
CA ALA A 11 11.07 -2.18 -67.29
C ALA A 11 11.44 -3.69 -67.04
N SER A 12 10.56 -4.71 -67.20
CA SER A 12 9.09 -4.82 -67.35
C SER A 12 8.58 -6.29 -67.47
N ALA A 13 7.28 -6.54 -67.18
CA ALA A 13 6.39 -7.62 -67.69
C ALA A 13 6.78 -9.12 -67.45
N SER A 14 5.93 -10.16 -67.66
CA SER A 14 4.54 -10.32 -68.18
C SER A 14 3.82 -11.50 -67.45
N ALA A 15 2.52 -11.47 -67.12
CA ALA A 15 1.36 -12.05 -67.87
C ALA A 15 1.51 -13.55 -68.32
N SER A 16 0.51 -14.45 -68.31
CA SER A 16 -0.95 -14.48 -67.96
C SER A 16 -1.38 -15.97 -67.72
N SER A 17 -2.61 -16.53 -67.75
CA SER A 17 -3.99 -16.14 -68.16
C SER A 17 -5.07 -17.15 -67.67
N GLY A 18 -6.33 -16.72 -67.45
CA GLY A 18 -7.55 -17.57 -67.41
C GLY A 18 -7.92 -18.22 -66.05
N GLY A 19 -9.18 -18.56 -65.72
CA GLY A 19 -10.48 -18.28 -66.39
C GLY A 19 -11.39 -19.51 -66.57
N GLY A 20 -12.49 -19.64 -65.79
CA GLY A 20 -13.48 -20.73 -65.92
C GLY A 20 -14.57 -20.71 -64.83
N SER A 21 -15.75 -21.29 -65.09
CA SER A 21 -16.98 -21.12 -64.28
C SER A 21 -17.83 -22.40 -64.11
N GLY A 22 -18.61 -22.48 -63.01
CA GLY A 22 -19.58 -23.55 -62.70
C GLY A 22 -19.06 -24.56 -61.67
N GLY A 23 -19.90 -25.29 -60.92
CA GLY A 23 -21.37 -25.27 -60.83
C GLY A 23 -21.90 -26.37 -59.89
N ASP A 24 -23.16 -26.25 -59.47
CA ASP A 24 -24.03 -27.24 -58.79
C ASP A 24 -23.66 -27.79 -57.38
N ALA A 25 -24.74 -28.01 -56.62
CA ALA A 25 -24.84 -28.87 -55.43
C ALA A 25 -26.02 -29.85 -55.65
N PRO A 26 -26.04 -31.05 -55.05
CA PRO A 26 -26.72 -31.24 -53.75
C PRO A 26 -25.94 -32.27 -52.86
N THR A 27 -26.41 -32.83 -51.74
CA THR A 27 -27.77 -32.93 -51.14
C THR A 27 -27.71 -33.00 -49.60
N ALA A 28 -28.87 -32.84 -48.95
CA ALA A 28 -29.07 -33.00 -47.50
C ALA A 28 -29.35 -34.45 -47.05
N ALA A 29 -29.18 -34.70 -45.74
CA ALA A 29 -29.87 -35.73 -44.97
C ALA A 29 -30.05 -35.26 -43.51
N SER A 30 -31.15 -35.63 -42.83
CA SER A 30 -31.52 -35.05 -41.54
C SER A 30 -32.31 -36.00 -40.63
N THR A 31 -31.94 -36.05 -39.34
CA THR A 31 -32.73 -36.55 -38.19
C THR A 31 -32.14 -36.01 -36.87
N SER A 32 -32.82 -36.06 -35.73
CA SER A 32 -34.01 -35.26 -35.34
C SER A 32 -34.47 -35.62 -33.91
N ALA A 33 -34.44 -34.65 -32.98
CA ALA A 33 -35.02 -34.72 -31.63
C ALA A 33 -34.37 -35.76 -30.65
N SER A 34 -34.60 -35.73 -29.32
CA SER A 34 -35.48 -34.87 -28.50
C SER A 34 -34.94 -34.62 -27.07
N SER A 35 -35.29 -33.45 -26.50
CA SER A 35 -35.58 -33.19 -25.07
C SER A 35 -34.63 -33.69 -23.96
N GLY A 36 -34.02 -32.75 -23.24
CA GLY A 36 -33.55 -32.90 -21.86
C GLY A 36 -33.69 -31.56 -21.12
N SER A 37 -34.31 -31.55 -19.95
CA SER A 37 -34.51 -30.33 -19.16
C SER A 37 -33.23 -29.90 -18.43
N GLY A 38 -33.06 -28.60 -18.20
CA GLY A 38 -31.84 -28.06 -17.62
C GLY A 38 -31.72 -28.22 -16.11
N ASP A 39 -30.49 -28.05 -15.63
CA ASP A 39 -30.20 -27.07 -14.58
C ASP A 39 -28.91 -26.33 -14.98
N SER A 40 -28.75 -25.06 -14.58
CA SER A 40 -27.62 -24.22 -14.96
C SER A 40 -26.91 -23.67 -13.72
N SER A 41 -26.27 -24.57 -12.97
CA SER A 41 -25.50 -24.21 -11.78
C SER A 41 -24.26 -23.40 -12.17
N THR A 42 -24.21 -22.15 -11.70
CA THR A 42 -23.04 -21.27 -11.83
C THR A 42 -21.87 -21.80 -11.00
N SER A 43 -20.80 -22.25 -11.67
CA SER A 43 -19.57 -22.67 -11.03
C SER A 43 -18.84 -21.48 -10.41
N ALA A 44 -19.04 -21.23 -9.11
CA ALA A 44 -18.23 -20.29 -8.34
C ALA A 44 -16.77 -20.81 -8.27
N VAL A 45 -15.83 -20.07 -8.84
CA VAL A 45 -14.41 -20.42 -8.82
C VAL A 45 -13.78 -19.89 -7.54
N THR A 46 -13.65 -20.75 -6.53
CA THR A 46 -12.93 -20.43 -5.31
C THR A 46 -11.42 -20.49 -5.56
N SER A 47 -10.75 -19.33 -5.59
CA SER A 47 -9.29 -19.24 -5.51
C SER A 47 -8.83 -19.84 -4.18
N ALA A 48 -8.13 -20.97 -4.23
CA ALA A 48 -7.81 -21.77 -3.05
C ALA A 48 -6.54 -21.26 -2.35
N SER A 49 -6.67 -20.79 -1.11
CA SER A 49 -5.53 -20.61 -0.21
C SER A 49 -4.91 -21.97 0.16
N ALA A 50 -3.61 -22.10 -0.04
CA ALA A 50 -2.90 -23.37 0.10
C ALA A 50 -2.66 -23.73 1.57
N SER A 51 -3.62 -24.46 2.17
CA SER A 51 -3.50 -24.96 3.55
C SER A 51 -2.74 -26.30 3.61
N SER A 52 -1.48 -26.25 4.00
CA SER A 52 -0.64 -27.44 4.27
C SER A 52 -0.94 -28.02 5.67
N GLY A 53 -1.68 -29.12 5.71
CA GLY A 53 -2.11 -29.74 6.96
C GLY A 53 -1.01 -30.52 7.71
N GLY A 54 -0.82 -30.19 9.00
CA GLY A 54 -0.08 -31.01 9.98
C GLY A 54 -1.05 -31.72 10.94
N GLY A 55 -0.90 -33.03 11.13
CA GLY A 55 -1.88 -33.86 11.84
C GLY A 55 -1.77 -33.85 13.38
N MET A 56 -2.90 -33.98 14.06
CA MET A 56 -2.99 -34.24 15.51
C MET A 56 -2.76 -35.72 15.86
N GLY A 57 -2.25 -36.01 17.05
CA GLY A 57 -2.19 -37.39 17.58
C GLY A 57 -1.58 -37.53 18.98
N GLY A 58 -2.40 -37.42 20.03
CA GLY A 58 -2.01 -37.68 21.43
C GLY A 58 -3.15 -37.32 22.39
N ALA A 59 -3.53 -38.21 23.32
CA ALA A 59 -4.82 -38.13 24.01
C ALA A 59 -4.78 -38.53 25.51
N GLY A 60 -5.79 -38.08 26.25
CA GLY A 60 -6.06 -38.44 27.66
C GLY A 60 -5.59 -37.38 28.66
N GLY A 61 -6.42 -36.85 29.58
CA GLY A 61 -7.87 -37.01 29.76
C GLY A 61 -8.28 -37.74 31.05
N MET A 62 -8.46 -36.99 32.14
CA MET A 62 -9.24 -37.32 33.35
C MET A 62 -9.59 -35.99 34.05
N GLY A 63 -10.64 -35.95 34.88
CA GLY A 63 -11.08 -34.71 35.54
C GLY A 63 -11.93 -34.96 36.79
N GLY A 64 -12.54 -33.89 37.32
CA GLY A 64 -13.50 -33.92 38.44
C GLY A 64 -13.24 -32.84 39.50
N GLY A 65 -14.30 -32.41 40.18
CA GLY A 65 -14.21 -31.59 41.40
C GLY A 65 -14.82 -30.18 41.34
N ASP A 66 -16.13 -30.08 41.56
CA ASP A 66 -16.75 -28.84 42.05
C ASP A 66 -16.33 -28.54 43.50
N SER A 67 -16.11 -27.27 43.87
CA SER A 67 -16.55 -26.72 45.18
C SER A 67 -16.37 -25.19 45.32
N SER A 68 -17.49 -24.47 45.11
CA SER A 68 -18.04 -23.44 46.02
C SER A 68 -17.14 -22.35 46.69
N THR A 69 -17.43 -21.08 46.35
CA THR A 69 -17.64 -19.92 47.26
C THR A 69 -16.51 -19.51 48.26
N SER A 70 -16.09 -18.24 48.36
CA SER A 70 -16.97 -17.14 48.83
C SER A 70 -16.42 -15.72 48.63
N ALA A 71 -17.37 -14.78 48.61
CA ALA A 71 -17.32 -13.31 48.58
C ALA A 71 -16.37 -12.55 49.55
N VAL A 72 -15.90 -11.37 49.09
CA VAL A 72 -15.97 -10.00 49.69
C VAL A 72 -15.64 -9.88 51.21
N THR A 73 -14.68 -9.05 51.67
CA THR A 73 -14.78 -7.57 51.76
C THR A 73 -13.43 -6.83 51.75
N SER A 74 -13.50 -5.53 51.44
CA SER A 74 -12.44 -4.53 51.63
C SER A 74 -12.54 -3.82 52.99
N ALA A 75 -11.42 -3.29 53.48
CA ALA A 75 -11.38 -2.27 54.54
C ALA A 75 -10.11 -1.42 54.43
N SER A 76 -10.22 -0.11 54.68
CA SER A 76 -9.13 0.86 54.73
C SER A 76 -8.96 1.42 56.16
N ALA A 77 -7.78 1.92 56.48
CA ALA A 77 -7.49 2.58 57.76
C ALA A 77 -6.45 3.71 57.57
N SER A 78 -6.45 4.73 58.44
CA SER A 78 -5.59 5.92 58.28
C SER A 78 -5.25 6.62 59.60
N SER A 79 -4.17 7.44 59.54
CA SER A 79 -3.84 8.59 60.41
C SER A 79 -3.22 8.39 61.82
N GLY A 80 -2.27 9.28 62.15
CA GLY A 80 -1.82 9.65 63.51
C GLY A 80 -0.60 8.91 64.10
N GLY A 81 0.45 9.56 64.62
CA GLY A 81 0.85 10.98 64.54
C GLY A 81 1.83 11.47 65.63
N GLY A 82 2.92 12.18 65.24
CA GLY A 82 3.86 12.90 66.13
C GLY A 82 4.90 12.03 66.88
N ALA A 83 6.00 12.54 67.44
CA ALA A 83 6.71 13.85 67.40
C ALA A 83 8.12 13.68 68.05
N GLY A 84 9.11 14.59 68.00
CA GLY A 84 9.29 15.86 67.29
C GLY A 84 10.35 16.77 67.97
N GLY A 85 11.37 17.26 67.22
CA GLY A 85 12.44 18.16 67.68
C GLY A 85 13.54 18.30 66.61
N MET A 86 13.83 19.47 66.02
CA MET A 86 14.38 20.74 66.53
C MET A 86 15.91 20.87 66.29
N GLY A 87 16.29 21.84 65.47
CA GLY A 87 17.67 22.23 65.17
C GLY A 87 17.69 23.18 63.96
N GLY A 88 18.12 24.43 64.14
CA GLY A 88 18.09 25.47 63.10
C GLY A 88 19.48 26.02 62.77
N GLY A 89 19.61 26.64 61.59
CA GLY A 89 20.80 27.34 61.12
C GLY A 89 20.50 28.11 59.83
N ASP A 90 21.11 29.28 59.66
CA ASP A 90 20.75 30.26 58.63
C ASP A 90 21.16 29.85 57.20
N ALA A 91 20.41 30.35 56.21
CA ALA A 91 20.80 30.38 54.80
C ALA A 91 20.33 31.69 54.15
N SER A 92 21.26 32.39 53.49
CA SER A 92 21.03 33.75 52.98
C SER A 92 20.02 33.85 51.84
N THR A 93 19.17 34.88 51.88
CA THR A 93 18.34 35.29 50.74
C THR A 93 19.18 35.99 49.67
N SER A 94 19.40 35.32 48.54
CA SER A 94 19.97 35.93 47.32
C SER A 94 18.88 36.14 46.28
N SER A 95 18.49 37.39 46.04
CA SER A 95 17.48 37.75 45.05
C SER A 95 18.02 37.66 43.62
N VAL A 96 17.57 36.67 42.84
CA VAL A 96 17.86 36.57 41.40
C VAL A 96 16.75 37.29 40.63
N THR A 97 17.04 38.49 40.11
CA THR A 97 16.12 39.24 39.26
C THR A 97 16.02 38.58 37.88
N SER A 98 14.95 37.82 37.65
CA SER A 98 14.63 37.23 36.35
C SER A 98 14.02 38.27 35.40
N THR A 99 14.87 38.87 34.56
CA THR A 99 14.44 39.81 33.52
C THR A 99 13.59 39.11 32.47
N SER A 100 12.27 39.20 32.59
CA SER A 100 11.32 38.63 31.62
C SER A 100 11.31 39.43 30.32
N SER A 101 12.21 39.07 29.41
CA SER A 101 12.19 39.54 28.02
C SER A 101 11.04 38.87 27.28
N ALA A 102 9.87 39.51 27.27
CA ALA A 102 8.71 39.07 26.50
C ALA A 102 9.02 39.15 24.99
N VAL A 103 9.51 38.05 24.42
CA VAL A 103 9.60 37.89 22.97
C VAL A 103 8.19 37.73 22.43
N THR A 104 7.63 38.82 21.90
CA THR A 104 6.35 38.79 21.18
C THR A 104 6.53 38.00 19.90
N SER A 105 6.29 36.69 19.98
CA SER A 105 6.20 35.80 18.82
C SER A 105 5.01 36.20 17.97
N THR A 106 5.25 37.07 16.98
CA THR A 106 4.26 37.39 15.94
C THR A 106 4.07 36.16 15.06
N THR A 107 3.13 35.29 15.45
CA THR A 107 2.68 34.17 14.63
C THR A 107 2.14 34.73 13.32
N SER A 108 2.93 34.61 12.25
CA SER A 108 2.53 35.04 10.92
C SER A 108 1.49 34.06 10.39
N THR A 109 0.20 34.37 10.62
CA THR A 109 -0.92 33.66 10.00
C THR A 109 -0.99 34.01 8.51
N GLY A 110 -0.02 33.49 7.75
CA GLY A 110 0.11 33.64 6.30
C GLY A 110 -0.90 32.80 5.53
N THR A 111 -2.19 32.90 5.88
CA THR A 111 -3.29 32.11 5.31
C THR A 111 -3.71 32.62 3.93
N GLY A 112 -2.74 32.77 3.02
CA GLY A 112 -3.00 32.70 1.59
C GLY A 112 -3.13 31.23 1.16
N PRO A 113 -3.77 30.93 0.03
CA PRO A 113 -3.69 29.60 -0.57
C PRO A 113 -2.23 29.32 -0.93
N ALA A 114 -1.64 28.28 -0.34
CA ALA A 114 -0.27 27.91 -0.62
C ALA A 114 -0.15 27.49 -2.10
N THR A 115 0.65 28.23 -2.87
CA THR A 115 0.73 28.10 -4.33
C THR A 115 1.50 26.86 -4.75
N GLY A 116 1.02 26.16 -5.77
CA GLY A 116 1.60 24.91 -6.26
C GLY A 116 0.76 23.68 -5.90
N THR A 117 1.07 22.56 -6.54
CA THR A 117 0.58 21.21 -6.26
C THR A 117 1.01 20.71 -4.88
N LEU A 118 0.64 19.49 -4.48
CA LEU A 118 1.08 18.93 -3.19
C LEU A 118 2.60 18.74 -3.17
N VAL A 119 3.15 18.10 -4.21
CA VAL A 119 4.59 17.82 -4.31
C VAL A 119 5.41 19.11 -4.47
N GLU A 120 4.91 20.16 -5.15
CA GLU A 120 5.61 21.46 -5.24
C GLU A 120 5.69 22.22 -3.90
N ARG A 121 4.91 21.84 -2.89
CA ARG A 121 4.91 22.48 -1.55
C ARG A 121 5.65 21.69 -0.47
N HIS A 122 5.87 20.40 -0.70
CA HIS A 122 6.41 19.47 0.30
C HIS A 122 7.64 18.70 -0.21
N GLY A 123 7.92 18.73 -1.52
CA GLY A 123 9.11 18.17 -2.14
C GLY A 123 9.35 16.70 -1.81
N ARG A 124 10.63 16.33 -1.66
CA ARG A 124 11.06 14.95 -1.44
C ARG A 124 10.85 14.53 0.01
N LEU A 125 10.08 13.45 0.22
CA LEU A 125 9.87 12.90 1.56
C LEU A 125 11.17 12.38 2.17
N LYS A 126 11.32 12.60 3.48
CA LYS A 126 12.46 12.14 4.29
C LYS A 126 12.00 11.53 5.61
N VAL A 127 12.81 10.65 6.18
CA VAL A 127 12.61 10.14 7.55
C VAL A 127 13.19 11.12 8.57
N MET A 128 12.44 11.41 9.64
CA MET A 128 12.94 12.09 10.84
C MET A 128 12.41 11.40 12.10
N GLY A 129 13.28 10.65 12.78
CA GLY A 129 12.91 9.86 13.95
C GLY A 129 11.94 8.73 13.59
N ASN A 130 10.76 8.73 14.21
CA ASN A 130 9.70 7.74 13.94
C ASN A 130 8.64 8.21 12.94
N ARG A 131 8.98 9.19 12.09
CA ARG A 131 8.05 9.80 11.12
C ARG A 131 8.67 9.88 9.73
N VAL A 132 7.82 9.72 8.73
CA VAL A 132 8.04 10.32 7.42
C VAL A 132 7.55 11.76 7.49
N VAL A 133 8.33 12.69 6.93
CA VAL A 133 8.06 14.13 6.92
C VAL A 133 8.39 14.69 5.53
N ASP A 134 7.95 15.91 5.26
CA ASP A 134 8.25 16.60 4.00
C ASP A 134 9.72 17.08 3.91
N GLU A 135 10.11 17.66 2.78
CA GLU A 135 11.50 18.10 2.57
C GLU A 135 11.94 19.19 3.55
N HIS A 136 11.00 19.97 4.09
CA HIS A 136 11.26 21.01 5.09
C HIS A 136 11.41 20.38 6.49
N GLY A 137 10.73 19.27 6.76
CA GLY A 137 10.71 18.56 8.04
C GLY A 137 9.39 18.70 8.79
N GLU A 138 8.34 19.18 8.13
CA GLU A 138 6.99 19.27 8.68
C GLU A 138 6.24 17.93 8.53
N GLY A 139 5.34 17.65 9.48
CA GLY A 139 4.63 16.38 9.54
C GLY A 139 3.52 16.30 8.48
N LEU A 140 3.77 15.55 7.41
CA LEU A 140 2.84 15.33 6.30
C LEU A 140 2.25 13.92 6.37
N GLN A 141 0.91 13.83 6.41
CA GLN A 141 0.19 12.56 6.33
C GLN A 141 -0.45 12.44 4.94
N LEU A 142 -0.06 11.41 4.19
CA LEU A 142 -0.61 11.12 2.87
C LEU A 142 -1.73 10.08 2.99
N LYS A 143 -2.86 10.33 2.32
CA LYS A 143 -4.08 9.52 2.36
C LYS A 143 -4.48 9.19 0.91
N GLY A 144 -4.61 7.90 0.58
CA GLY A 144 -4.77 7.48 -0.81
C GLY A 144 -5.39 6.09 -1.05
N MET A 145 -5.23 5.62 -2.28
CA MET A 145 -5.70 4.31 -2.75
C MET A 145 -4.58 3.48 -3.36
N SER A 146 -4.56 2.18 -3.06
CA SER A 146 -3.82 1.21 -3.85
C SER A 146 -4.63 0.84 -5.09
N MET A 147 -3.96 0.79 -6.22
CA MET A 147 -4.41 -0.06 -7.31
C MET A 147 -4.38 -1.52 -6.82
N PHE A 148 -5.25 -2.37 -7.34
CA PHE A 148 -5.12 -3.83 -7.17
C PHE A 148 -3.88 -4.32 -7.96
N TRP A 149 -3.54 -5.61 -7.85
CA TRP A 149 -2.51 -6.28 -8.66
C TRP A 149 -2.53 -5.80 -10.12
N SER A 150 -1.36 -5.54 -10.72
CA SER A 150 -1.25 -5.09 -12.12
C SER A 150 -1.72 -6.11 -13.19
N ILE A 151 -2.15 -7.29 -12.75
CA ILE A 151 -2.68 -8.40 -13.54
C ILE A 151 -4.15 -8.69 -13.15
N TRP A 152 -4.77 -9.69 -13.80
CA TRP A 152 -6.16 -10.09 -13.56
C TRP A 152 -7.14 -8.90 -13.69
N GLU A 153 -8.13 -8.74 -12.79
CA GLU A 153 -9.14 -7.68 -12.87
C GLU A 153 -8.58 -6.26 -12.67
N GLY A 154 -7.44 -6.11 -11.97
CA GLY A 154 -6.81 -4.82 -11.69
C GLY A 154 -6.19 -4.16 -12.93
N GLU A 155 -5.72 -4.97 -13.88
CA GLU A 155 -4.96 -4.54 -15.07
C GLU A 155 -5.59 -3.36 -15.83
N LYS A 156 -6.92 -3.36 -16.01
CA LYS A 156 -7.62 -2.31 -16.76
C LYS A 156 -7.55 -0.93 -16.11
N PHE A 157 -7.36 -0.86 -14.79
CA PHE A 157 -7.34 0.39 -14.03
C PHE A 157 -5.97 1.09 -14.08
N TYR A 158 -4.93 0.47 -14.63
CA TYR A 158 -3.59 1.05 -14.77
C TYR A 158 -3.52 2.08 -15.91
N ASN A 159 -4.19 3.22 -15.72
CA ASN A 159 -4.26 4.32 -16.67
C ASN A 159 -4.42 5.68 -15.97
N ALA A 160 -4.02 6.76 -16.66
CA ALA A 160 -4.04 8.11 -16.11
C ALA A 160 -5.46 8.62 -15.74
N SER A 161 -6.52 8.12 -16.36
CA SER A 161 -7.89 8.56 -16.05
C SER A 161 -8.37 8.04 -14.68
N ALA A 162 -7.94 6.83 -14.30
CA ALA A 162 -8.16 6.31 -12.96
C ALA A 162 -7.46 7.20 -11.90
N VAL A 163 -6.17 7.49 -12.09
CA VAL A 163 -5.41 8.40 -11.19
C VAL A 163 -6.04 9.79 -11.12
N ASN A 164 -6.46 10.35 -12.27
CA ASN A 164 -7.15 11.63 -12.31
C ASN A 164 -8.47 11.60 -11.51
N THR A 165 -9.24 10.51 -11.59
CA THR A 165 -10.47 10.34 -10.78
C THR A 165 -10.16 10.32 -9.28
N LEU A 166 -9.09 9.65 -8.87
CA LEU A 166 -8.68 9.59 -7.47
C LEU A 166 -8.27 10.97 -6.93
N VAL A 167 -7.58 11.77 -7.73
CA VAL A 167 -7.21 13.14 -7.32
C VAL A 167 -8.40 14.09 -7.38
N ASP A 168 -9.15 14.12 -8.49
CA ASP A 168 -10.15 15.17 -8.78
C ASP A 168 -11.53 14.95 -8.13
N ASP A 169 -11.86 13.71 -7.73
CA ASP A 169 -13.17 13.34 -7.17
C ASP A 169 -13.08 12.62 -5.80
N TRP A 170 -11.91 12.08 -5.44
CA TRP A 170 -11.67 11.43 -4.14
C TRP A 170 -10.68 12.20 -3.24
N ASP A 171 -10.14 13.33 -3.71
CA ASP A 171 -9.17 14.18 -3.00
C ASP A 171 -7.88 13.42 -2.55
N ALA A 172 -7.51 12.34 -3.26
CA ALA A 172 -6.37 11.49 -2.91
C ALA A 172 -5.02 12.21 -3.08
N THR A 173 -4.15 12.10 -2.07
CA THR A 173 -2.83 12.76 -2.01
C THR A 173 -1.66 11.85 -2.38
N ILE A 174 -1.94 10.55 -2.55
CA ILE A 174 -0.99 9.50 -2.96
C ILE A 174 -1.72 8.35 -3.67
N VAL A 175 -1.04 7.65 -4.58
CA VAL A 175 -1.51 6.39 -5.18
C VAL A 175 -0.42 5.31 -5.13
N ARG A 176 -0.78 4.03 -5.05
CA ARG A 176 0.17 2.89 -5.05
C ARG A 176 -0.04 1.99 -6.28
N ALA A 177 1.01 1.82 -7.07
CA ALA A 177 1.05 0.93 -8.22
C ALA A 177 1.56 -0.46 -7.79
N ALA A 178 0.64 -1.32 -7.34
CA ALA A 178 0.88 -2.70 -6.91
C ALA A 178 1.28 -3.62 -8.09
N MET A 179 2.55 -3.52 -8.50
CA MET A 179 3.06 -4.26 -9.64
C MET A 179 3.30 -5.73 -9.27
N ALA A 180 2.50 -6.61 -9.85
CA ALA A 180 2.62 -8.05 -9.64
C ALA A 180 4.02 -8.54 -10.07
N ALA A 181 4.83 -9.00 -9.13
CA ALA A 181 6.16 -9.53 -9.40
C ALA A 181 6.07 -10.88 -10.13
N SER A 182 5.39 -11.85 -9.52
CA SER A 182 5.20 -13.20 -10.04
C SER A 182 3.97 -13.86 -9.38
N ALA A 183 2.88 -14.06 -10.14
CA ALA A 183 1.73 -14.83 -9.68
C ALA A 183 1.08 -15.59 -10.85
N GLU A 184 0.77 -16.88 -10.66
CA GLU A 184 0.10 -17.75 -11.65
C GLU A 184 0.74 -17.77 -13.07
N GLY A 185 2.05 -17.52 -13.18
CA GLY A 185 2.75 -17.41 -14.47
C GLY A 185 2.58 -16.05 -15.17
N ARG A 186 2.18 -15.01 -14.43
CA ARG A 186 2.01 -13.61 -14.84
C ARG A 186 2.84 -12.69 -13.94
N GLY A 187 2.93 -11.41 -14.30
CA GLY A 187 3.69 -10.40 -13.55
C GLY A 187 5.06 -10.10 -14.17
N TYR A 188 5.82 -9.21 -13.56
CA TYR A 188 7.08 -8.67 -14.10
C TYR A 188 8.11 -9.76 -14.45
N VAL A 189 8.21 -10.84 -13.66
CA VAL A 189 9.11 -11.97 -13.92
C VAL A 189 8.79 -12.68 -15.26
N HIS A 190 7.54 -12.56 -15.75
CA HIS A 190 7.07 -13.17 -16.99
C HIS A 190 6.93 -12.17 -18.15
N THR A 191 6.46 -10.94 -17.87
CA THR A 191 6.15 -9.91 -18.88
C THR A 191 6.68 -8.51 -18.46
N PRO A 192 8.01 -8.33 -18.30
CA PRO A 192 8.58 -7.19 -17.60
C PRO A 192 8.26 -5.82 -18.21
N GLU A 193 8.27 -5.68 -19.55
CA GLU A 193 7.89 -4.40 -20.19
C GLU A 193 6.39 -4.11 -20.10
N ALA A 194 5.53 -5.13 -20.05
CA ALA A 194 4.09 -4.93 -19.90
C ALA A 194 3.78 -4.35 -18.52
N GLU A 195 4.35 -4.94 -17.47
CA GLU A 195 4.13 -4.49 -16.09
C GLU A 195 4.81 -3.14 -15.80
N LYS A 196 6.03 -2.91 -16.30
CA LYS A 196 6.66 -1.58 -16.23
C LYS A 196 5.81 -0.50 -16.91
N ASN A 197 5.21 -0.78 -18.07
CA ASN A 197 4.38 0.21 -18.76
C ASN A 197 3.09 0.53 -17.99
N LYS A 198 2.55 -0.41 -17.20
CA LYS A 198 1.45 -0.16 -16.26
C LYS A 198 1.89 0.74 -15.11
N VAL A 199 3.04 0.45 -14.49
CA VAL A 199 3.64 1.29 -13.43
C VAL A 199 3.88 2.71 -13.96
N ARG A 200 4.54 2.86 -15.11
CA ARG A 200 4.76 4.15 -15.78
C ARG A 200 3.47 4.92 -16.01
N ALA A 201 2.37 4.26 -16.38
CA ALA A 201 1.08 4.91 -16.61
C ALA A 201 0.46 5.51 -15.32
N ILE A 202 0.72 4.91 -14.14
CA ILE A 202 0.32 5.46 -12.84
C ILE A 202 1.28 6.56 -12.40
N VAL A 203 2.59 6.30 -12.46
CA VAL A 203 3.66 7.22 -12.00
C VAL A 203 3.60 8.55 -12.75
N ASN A 204 3.56 8.53 -14.08
CA ASN A 204 3.49 9.77 -14.88
C ASN A 204 2.17 10.54 -14.65
N ALA A 205 1.08 9.86 -14.32
CA ALA A 205 -0.19 10.52 -14.01
C ALA A 205 -0.18 11.18 -12.62
N ALA A 206 0.45 10.53 -11.62
CA ALA A 206 0.64 11.11 -10.30
C ALA A 206 1.55 12.34 -10.32
N ILE A 207 2.69 12.26 -11.04
CA ILE A 207 3.59 13.40 -11.27
C ILE A 207 2.86 14.54 -12.01
N ALA A 208 2.10 14.24 -13.08
CA ALA A 208 1.32 15.25 -13.80
C ALA A 208 0.17 15.88 -12.99
N LYS A 209 -0.24 15.25 -11.87
CA LYS A 209 -1.15 15.80 -10.87
C LYS A 209 -0.44 16.47 -9.69
N GLY A 210 0.87 16.32 -9.57
CA GLY A 210 1.68 16.78 -8.44
C GLY A 210 1.26 16.16 -7.11
N ILE A 211 0.92 14.86 -7.13
CA ILE A 211 0.70 14.01 -5.94
C ILE A 211 1.79 12.93 -5.86
N TYR A 212 1.92 12.29 -4.69
CA TYR A 212 2.92 11.23 -4.49
C TYR A 212 2.49 9.90 -5.14
N VAL A 213 3.47 9.02 -5.41
CA VAL A 213 3.23 7.67 -5.91
C VAL A 213 4.20 6.65 -5.31
N ILE A 214 3.65 5.52 -4.87
CA ILE A 214 4.42 4.33 -4.52
C ILE A 214 4.53 3.42 -5.74
N ILE A 215 5.77 3.06 -6.07
CA ILE A 215 6.11 1.96 -6.96
C ILE A 215 6.33 0.73 -6.08
N ASP A 216 5.39 -0.22 -6.09
CA ASP A 216 5.38 -1.40 -5.23
C ASP A 216 5.79 -2.67 -5.99
N TRP A 217 6.73 -3.42 -5.41
CA TRP A 217 7.05 -4.80 -5.80
C TRP A 217 6.10 -5.76 -5.08
N HIS A 218 4.96 -5.97 -5.71
CA HIS A 218 3.86 -6.75 -5.17
C HIS A 218 4.14 -8.25 -5.29
N ASP A 219 4.71 -8.81 -4.22
CA ASP A 219 5.29 -10.16 -4.14
C ASP A 219 5.16 -10.71 -2.71
N HIS A 220 5.19 -12.05 -2.63
CA HIS A 220 5.36 -12.81 -1.38
C HIS A 220 6.67 -13.63 -1.39
N GLU A 221 7.27 -13.90 -2.56
CA GLU A 221 8.55 -14.60 -2.71
C GLU A 221 9.69 -13.64 -3.12
N ALA A 222 9.70 -12.38 -2.66
CA ALA A 222 10.62 -11.37 -3.21
C ALA A 222 12.11 -11.75 -3.06
N ILE A 223 12.49 -12.49 -2.01
CA ILE A 223 13.86 -12.99 -1.83
C ILE A 223 14.26 -13.98 -2.93
N ARG A 224 13.33 -14.82 -3.40
CA ARG A 224 13.51 -15.71 -4.56
C ARG A 224 13.61 -14.91 -5.86
N ASN A 225 12.83 -13.84 -5.98
CA ASN A 225 12.79 -12.98 -7.16
C ASN A 225 13.81 -11.81 -7.11
N LYS A 226 14.74 -11.80 -6.15
CA LYS A 226 15.62 -10.66 -5.83
C LYS A 226 16.37 -10.07 -7.00
N ASP A 227 16.91 -10.89 -7.91
CA ASP A 227 17.62 -10.36 -9.09
C ASP A 227 16.68 -9.67 -10.09
N ALA A 228 15.39 -10.03 -10.12
CA ALA A 228 14.37 -9.33 -10.89
C ALA A 228 13.97 -8.02 -10.22
N ALA A 229 13.76 -8.01 -8.89
CA ALA A 229 13.50 -6.80 -8.12
C ALA A 229 14.65 -5.78 -8.26
N LYS A 230 15.91 -6.23 -8.13
CA LYS A 230 17.10 -5.37 -8.30
C LYS A 230 17.20 -4.76 -9.70
N ARG A 231 16.85 -5.51 -10.76
CA ARG A 231 16.75 -4.93 -12.12
C ARG A 231 15.64 -3.90 -12.23
N PHE A 232 14.43 -4.25 -11.76
CA PHE A 232 13.27 -3.36 -11.79
C PHE A 232 13.52 -2.04 -11.05
N PHE A 233 13.99 -2.10 -9.80
CA PHE A 233 14.27 -0.89 -9.02
C PHE A 233 15.47 -0.11 -9.53
N GLY A 234 16.50 -0.76 -10.10
CA GLY A 234 17.57 -0.04 -10.81
C GLY A 234 17.07 0.73 -12.03
N GLU A 235 16.15 0.15 -12.80
CA GLU A 235 15.50 0.80 -13.95
C GLU A 235 14.57 1.94 -13.50
N MET A 236 13.70 1.72 -12.51
CA MET A 236 12.76 2.74 -12.03
C MET A 236 13.44 3.88 -11.27
N ALA A 237 14.54 3.61 -10.55
CA ALA A 237 15.37 4.65 -9.93
C ALA A 237 16.18 5.44 -10.96
N ALA A 238 16.62 4.83 -12.07
CA ALA A 238 17.25 5.56 -13.17
C ALA A 238 16.25 6.36 -14.03
N GLU A 239 14.97 5.99 -14.02
CA GLU A 239 13.90 6.67 -14.79
C GLU A 239 13.19 7.78 -13.98
N TYR A 240 13.03 7.60 -12.66
CA TYR A 240 12.28 8.52 -11.77
C TYR A 240 12.99 8.87 -10.44
N GLY A 241 14.28 8.57 -10.27
CA GLY A 241 15.00 8.80 -9.02
C GLY A 241 15.11 10.27 -8.59
N ASP A 242 15.17 11.18 -9.57
CA ASP A 242 15.17 12.62 -9.32
C ASP A 242 13.77 13.15 -8.93
N GLU A 243 12.68 12.45 -9.25
CA GLU A 243 11.31 12.91 -9.02
C GLU A 243 10.92 12.84 -7.53
N PRO A 244 10.64 13.98 -6.87
CA PRO A 244 10.34 14.01 -5.44
C PRO A 244 9.00 13.35 -5.06
N ALA A 245 8.14 13.12 -6.05
CA ALA A 245 6.85 12.43 -5.89
C ALA A 245 6.98 10.92 -5.65
N VAL A 246 8.12 10.31 -6.02
CA VAL A 246 8.24 8.85 -6.12
C VAL A 246 8.76 8.22 -4.82
N ILE A 247 8.13 7.10 -4.44
CA ILE A 247 8.44 6.29 -3.27
C ILE A 247 8.59 4.85 -3.76
N PHE A 248 9.57 4.11 -3.23
CA PHE A 248 9.82 2.71 -3.62
C PHE A 248 9.43 1.76 -2.49
N GLU A 249 8.42 0.93 -2.69
CA GLU A 249 8.07 -0.16 -1.77
C GLU A 249 8.65 -1.47 -2.30
N ILE A 250 9.71 -1.96 -1.65
CA ILE A 250 10.59 -2.96 -2.26
C ILE A 250 10.19 -4.42 -1.99
N PHE A 251 9.22 -4.64 -1.11
CA PHE A 251 8.63 -5.95 -0.80
C PHE A 251 7.30 -5.69 -0.08
N ASN A 252 6.18 -5.96 -0.76
CA ASN A 252 4.82 -5.84 -0.24
C ASN A 252 4.60 -6.61 1.08
N GLU A 253 4.64 -7.94 1.04
CA GLU A 253 4.28 -8.80 2.18
C GLU A 253 5.17 -10.05 2.25
N PRO A 254 6.31 -9.96 2.97
CA PRO A 254 7.05 -11.14 3.43
C PRO A 254 6.17 -12.00 4.34
N ASP A 255 6.10 -13.30 4.09
CA ASP A 255 5.14 -14.19 4.76
C ASP A 255 5.80 -15.13 5.76
N ASN A 256 6.77 -15.92 5.32
CA ASN A 256 7.49 -16.93 6.12
C ASN A 256 8.94 -16.54 6.42
N GLU A 257 9.50 -15.50 5.79
CA GLU A 257 10.89 -15.12 5.96
C GLU A 257 11.16 -14.44 7.30
N SER A 258 12.33 -14.69 7.89
CA SER A 258 12.73 -13.96 9.09
C SER A 258 13.10 -12.51 8.76
N TRP A 259 12.94 -11.60 9.72
CA TRP A 259 13.36 -10.21 9.54
C TRP A 259 14.85 -10.06 9.14
N ALA A 260 15.72 -11.01 9.52
CA ALA A 260 17.12 -11.01 9.09
C ALA A 260 17.28 -11.26 7.58
N GLU A 261 16.43 -12.09 6.99
CA GLU A 261 16.42 -12.39 5.55
C GLU A 261 15.79 -11.23 4.78
N VAL A 262 14.66 -10.69 5.25
CA VAL A 262 14.00 -9.51 4.68
C VAL A 262 14.93 -8.29 4.70
N LYS A 263 15.63 -8.04 5.81
CA LYS A 263 16.64 -6.98 5.92
C LYS A 263 17.80 -7.17 4.94
N SER A 264 18.32 -8.40 4.82
CA SER A 264 19.42 -8.72 3.89
C SER A 264 19.01 -8.48 2.41
N TYR A 265 17.79 -8.89 2.05
CA TYR A 265 17.18 -8.53 0.76
C TYR A 265 17.06 -7.01 0.58
N ALA A 266 16.55 -6.31 1.60
CA ALA A 266 16.30 -4.87 1.54
C ALA A 266 17.57 -4.05 1.35
N GLU A 267 18.64 -4.36 2.11
CA GLU A 267 19.93 -3.68 2.00
C GLU A 267 20.56 -3.86 0.60
N GLU A 268 20.35 -5.00 -0.07
CA GLU A 268 20.77 -5.20 -1.47
C GLU A 268 19.94 -4.40 -2.49
N VAL A 269 18.63 -4.24 -2.30
CA VAL A 269 17.76 -3.49 -3.23
C VAL A 269 17.91 -1.98 -3.04
N ILE A 270 17.95 -1.50 -1.78
CA ILE A 270 18.28 -0.11 -1.42
C ILE A 270 19.63 0.27 -2.02
N GLY A 271 20.64 -0.59 -1.89
CA GLY A 271 21.96 -0.37 -2.49
C GLY A 271 21.92 -0.13 -4.01
N VAL A 272 21.01 -0.80 -4.74
CA VAL A 272 20.81 -0.55 -6.18
C VAL A 272 20.09 0.78 -6.44
N ILE A 273 19.03 1.11 -5.67
CA ILE A 273 18.31 2.39 -5.78
C ILE A 273 19.26 3.57 -5.55
N ARG A 274 20.11 3.52 -4.52
CA ARG A 274 21.12 4.56 -4.25
C ARG A 274 22.25 4.57 -5.29
N THR A 275 22.67 3.42 -5.82
CA THR A 275 23.65 3.35 -6.92
C THR A 275 23.12 3.98 -8.21
N ALA A 276 21.81 3.98 -8.43
CA ALA A 276 21.16 4.70 -9.54
C ALA A 276 21.02 6.21 -9.31
N GLY A 277 21.40 6.73 -8.13
CA GLY A 277 21.37 8.17 -7.79
C GLY A 277 20.09 8.65 -7.09
N SER A 278 19.18 7.74 -6.71
CA SER A 278 17.88 8.10 -6.12
C SER A 278 17.92 8.20 -4.60
N ASP A 279 17.72 9.40 -4.03
CA ASP A 279 17.60 9.64 -2.57
C ASP A 279 16.15 9.52 -2.04
N ASN A 280 15.18 9.12 -2.88
CA ASN A 280 13.76 8.97 -2.52
C ASN A 280 13.50 8.00 -1.36
N LEU A 281 12.38 8.19 -0.67
CA LEU A 281 11.93 7.31 0.41
C LEU A 281 11.82 5.86 -0.08
N VAL A 282 12.42 4.92 0.66
CA VAL A 282 12.20 3.49 0.47
C VAL A 282 11.34 2.96 1.62
N ILE A 283 10.33 2.15 1.30
CA ILE A 283 9.48 1.46 2.26
C ILE A 283 9.78 -0.05 2.17
N VAL A 284 9.95 -0.68 3.33
CA VAL A 284 10.36 -2.09 3.45
C VAL A 284 9.31 -2.90 4.20
N GLY A 285 8.82 -3.97 3.56
CA GLY A 285 7.93 -4.96 4.16
C GLY A 285 8.48 -5.57 5.45
N THR A 286 7.59 -6.08 6.30
CA THR A 286 7.98 -6.81 7.52
C THR A 286 7.38 -8.23 7.54
N PRO A 287 7.90 -9.18 8.33
CA PRO A 287 7.36 -10.54 8.36
C PRO A 287 5.88 -10.62 8.78
N THR A 288 5.28 -11.78 8.52
CA THR A 288 3.87 -12.08 8.80
C THR A 288 2.93 -11.12 8.06
N TRP A 289 3.11 -10.97 6.74
CA TRP A 289 2.33 -10.06 5.87
C TRP A 289 2.40 -8.60 6.35
N SER A 290 3.63 -8.09 6.51
CA SER A 290 3.90 -6.74 6.98
C SER A 290 3.24 -6.38 8.32
N GLN A 291 3.36 -7.27 9.31
CA GLN A 291 2.82 -7.08 10.67
C GLN A 291 3.88 -7.06 11.79
N ASP A 292 5.05 -7.66 11.58
CA ASP A 292 6.12 -7.78 12.58
C ASP A 292 7.03 -6.53 12.67
N VAL A 293 6.40 -5.35 12.66
CA VAL A 293 7.08 -4.04 12.78
C VAL A 293 7.80 -3.86 14.11
N ASP A 294 7.36 -4.53 15.17
CA ASP A 294 8.03 -4.55 16.48
C ASP A 294 9.33 -5.38 16.47
N VAL A 295 9.39 -6.44 15.64
CA VAL A 295 10.63 -7.19 15.38
C VAL A 295 11.61 -6.35 14.56
N ALA A 296 11.12 -5.70 13.49
CA ALA A 296 11.93 -4.82 12.65
C ALA A 296 12.52 -3.63 13.46
N ALA A 297 11.74 -3.06 14.38
CA ALA A 297 12.15 -1.96 15.25
C ALA A 297 13.41 -2.26 16.09
N GLY A 298 13.64 -3.54 16.42
CA GLY A 298 14.78 -4.01 17.22
C GLY A 298 16.06 -4.32 16.43
N ASN A 299 16.02 -4.41 15.10
CA ASN A 299 17.20 -4.68 14.24
C ASN A 299 17.07 -3.95 12.90
N ARG A 300 16.92 -2.63 12.93
CA ARG A 300 16.63 -1.79 11.76
C ARG A 300 17.72 -1.86 10.69
N ILE A 301 17.35 -1.51 9.47
CA ILE A 301 18.32 -1.06 8.45
C ILE A 301 18.97 0.22 8.97
N THR A 302 20.31 0.29 8.90
CA THR A 302 21.13 1.45 9.34
C THR A 302 22.23 1.78 8.33
N SER A 303 22.14 1.24 7.12
CA SER A 303 22.97 1.57 5.96
C SER A 303 22.39 2.72 5.13
N ASP A 304 21.17 3.16 5.48
CA ASP A 304 20.39 4.16 4.77
C ASP A 304 19.50 4.89 5.79
N ASP A 305 19.49 6.23 5.74
CA ASP A 305 18.73 7.06 6.68
C ASP A 305 17.30 7.38 6.20
N ASN A 306 16.94 7.10 4.94
CA ASN A 306 15.63 7.42 4.35
C ASN A 306 14.77 6.16 4.08
N VAL A 307 14.58 5.36 5.14
CA VAL A 307 13.85 4.09 5.11
C VAL A 307 12.67 4.08 6.09
N ALA A 308 11.47 3.86 5.57
CA ALA A 308 10.25 3.56 6.33
C ALA A 308 9.90 2.06 6.25
N TYR A 309 8.97 1.64 7.12
CA TYR A 309 8.64 0.22 7.33
C TYR A 309 7.14 0.01 7.16
N THR A 310 6.77 -1.01 6.39
CA THR A 310 5.37 -1.32 6.06
C THR A 310 4.62 -1.90 7.26
N LEU A 311 3.41 -1.40 7.48
CA LEU A 311 2.40 -2.00 8.35
C LEU A 311 1.11 -2.24 7.56
N HIS A 312 0.67 -3.49 7.42
CA HIS A 312 -0.62 -3.83 6.79
C HIS A 312 -1.67 -4.26 7.82
N PHE A 313 -2.92 -3.88 7.58
CA PHE A 313 -4.04 -4.38 8.38
C PHE A 313 -5.33 -4.53 7.56
N TYR A 314 -6.14 -5.52 7.94
CA TYR A 314 -7.49 -5.70 7.42
C TYR A 314 -8.45 -5.67 8.60
N ALA A 315 -9.31 -4.66 8.64
CA ALA A 315 -10.01 -4.21 9.84
C ALA A 315 -10.78 -5.32 10.57
N THR A 316 -11.46 -6.21 9.84
CA THR A 316 -12.22 -7.28 10.50
C THR A 316 -11.29 -8.27 11.23
N SER A 317 -10.12 -8.55 10.65
CA SER A 317 -9.12 -9.50 11.18
C SER A 317 -8.21 -8.88 12.25
N HIS A 318 -7.67 -7.69 12.02
CA HIS A 318 -6.54 -7.13 12.80
C HIS A 318 -7.01 -5.94 13.65
N ARG A 319 -6.71 -5.97 14.96
CA ARG A 319 -7.26 -5.05 15.98
C ARG A 319 -6.17 -4.57 16.95
N ASP A 320 -6.53 -4.31 18.22
CA ASP A 320 -5.65 -3.71 19.25
C ASP A 320 -4.28 -4.39 19.42
N ALA A 321 -4.19 -5.71 19.20
CA ALA A 321 -2.92 -6.43 19.26
C ALA A 321 -1.89 -5.92 18.22
N LEU A 322 -2.34 -5.60 17.00
CA LEU A 322 -1.49 -5.06 15.94
C LEU A 322 -1.25 -3.54 16.12
N ARG A 323 -2.25 -2.78 16.60
CA ARG A 323 -2.02 -1.40 17.07
C ARG A 323 -0.98 -1.33 18.20
N THR A 324 -0.91 -2.36 19.06
CA THR A 324 0.09 -2.47 20.11
C THR A 324 1.49 -2.70 19.53
N LYS A 325 1.65 -3.60 18.53
CA LYS A 325 2.92 -3.75 17.79
C LYS A 325 3.35 -2.44 17.13
N ALA A 326 2.44 -1.77 16.43
CA ALA A 326 2.69 -0.47 15.80
C ALA A 326 3.12 0.59 16.84
N SER A 327 2.41 0.69 17.96
CA SER A 327 2.74 1.60 19.06
C SER A 327 4.14 1.31 19.64
N ASN A 328 4.49 0.05 19.82
CA ASN A 328 5.82 -0.37 20.31
C ASN A 328 6.93 -0.02 19.31
N ALA A 329 6.69 -0.24 18.01
CA ALA A 329 7.63 0.11 16.95
C ALA A 329 7.87 1.63 16.88
N LEU A 330 6.78 2.42 16.87
CA LEU A 330 6.82 3.89 16.92
C LEU A 330 7.53 4.41 18.17
N ALA A 331 7.26 3.82 19.34
CA ALA A 331 7.87 4.21 20.61
C ALA A 331 9.36 3.84 20.71
N ALA A 332 9.76 2.70 20.14
CA ALA A 332 11.18 2.38 19.93
C ALA A 332 11.84 3.36 18.95
N GLY A 333 11.07 3.97 18.05
CA GLY A 333 11.49 5.02 17.14
C GLY A 333 11.43 4.67 15.65
N LEU A 334 10.64 3.67 15.23
CA LEU A 334 10.56 3.20 13.85
C LEU A 334 9.56 4.03 13.02
N PRO A 335 9.93 4.59 11.86
CA PRO A 335 8.98 5.24 10.95
C PRO A 335 8.10 4.21 10.23
N LEU A 336 6.78 4.27 10.46
CA LEU A 336 5.81 3.38 9.82
C LEU A 336 5.10 4.06 8.65
N PHE A 337 4.71 3.26 7.65
CA PHE A 337 3.83 3.64 6.56
C PHE A 337 2.83 2.50 6.30
N VAL A 338 1.54 2.82 6.13
CA VAL A 338 0.51 1.82 5.79
C VAL A 338 0.30 1.82 4.28
N THR A 339 1.17 1.15 3.54
CA THR A 339 1.07 1.11 2.07
C THR A 339 -0.16 0.33 1.59
N GLU A 340 -0.69 -0.58 2.41
CA GLU A 340 -1.96 -1.25 2.18
C GLU A 340 -2.79 -1.43 3.47
N TRP A 341 -4.11 -1.19 3.38
CA TRP A 341 -5.06 -1.67 4.38
C TRP A 341 -6.47 -1.91 3.82
N GLY A 342 -7.22 -2.84 4.42
CA GLY A 342 -8.59 -3.20 3.99
C GLY A 342 -9.68 -2.97 5.04
N THR A 343 -10.89 -2.63 4.58
CA THR A 343 -12.11 -2.51 5.41
C THR A 343 -12.73 -3.86 5.82
N CYS A 344 -12.29 -4.95 5.20
CA CYS A 344 -12.86 -6.29 5.28
C CYS A 344 -11.95 -7.27 6.07
N GLN A 345 -12.06 -8.57 5.82
CA GLN A 345 -11.14 -9.59 6.37
C GLN A 345 -9.86 -9.67 5.52
N SER A 346 -8.77 -10.18 6.11
CA SER A 346 -7.46 -10.40 5.45
C SER A 346 -7.45 -11.44 4.31
N THR A 347 -8.62 -11.82 3.82
CA THR A 347 -8.84 -12.61 2.59
C THR A 347 -9.26 -11.76 1.39
N GLY A 348 -9.27 -10.42 1.54
CA GLY A 348 -9.83 -9.48 0.54
C GLY A 348 -11.37 -9.43 0.50
N SER A 349 -12.05 -10.26 1.31
CA SER A 349 -13.49 -10.44 1.25
C SER A 349 -14.12 -10.62 2.66
N GLY A 350 -15.29 -11.26 2.73
CA GLY A 350 -16.02 -11.52 3.98
C GLY A 350 -16.76 -10.29 4.52
N SER A 351 -16.88 -10.18 5.84
CA SER A 351 -17.58 -9.06 6.48
C SER A 351 -16.72 -7.79 6.56
N LEU A 352 -17.35 -6.64 6.36
CA LEU A 352 -16.76 -5.32 6.69
C LEU A 352 -16.83 -5.06 8.20
N ASP A 353 -15.83 -4.36 8.75
CA ASP A 353 -15.88 -3.77 10.09
C ASP A 353 -15.45 -2.30 10.02
N LEU A 354 -16.35 -1.47 9.50
CA LEU A 354 -16.12 -0.02 9.32
C LEU A 354 -15.90 0.71 10.65
N GLY A 355 -16.36 0.15 11.77
CA GLY A 355 -16.10 0.68 13.11
C GLY A 355 -14.66 0.40 13.57
N GLU A 356 -14.12 -0.77 13.26
CA GLU A 356 -12.71 -1.09 13.47
C GLU A 356 -11.80 -0.35 12.48
N ALA A 357 -12.24 -0.16 11.23
CA ALA A 357 -11.54 0.66 10.25
C ALA A 357 -11.43 2.13 10.74
N GLN A 358 -12.49 2.71 11.32
CA GLN A 358 -12.40 4.03 11.93
C GLN A 358 -11.39 4.05 13.08
N ARG A 359 -11.42 3.07 14.00
CA ARG A 359 -10.42 2.97 15.10
C ARG A 359 -8.98 2.86 14.60
N TRP A 360 -8.77 2.27 13.42
CA TRP A 360 -7.47 2.29 12.77
C TRP A 360 -7.11 3.66 12.21
N LEU A 361 -7.99 4.31 11.44
CA LEU A 361 -7.71 5.65 10.91
C LEU A 361 -7.49 6.68 12.03
N ASP A 362 -8.27 6.64 13.10
CA ASP A 362 -8.09 7.47 14.30
C ASP A 362 -6.68 7.30 14.91
N PHE A 363 -6.19 6.06 14.95
CA PHE A 363 -4.83 5.74 15.41
C PHE A 363 -3.76 6.29 14.45
N LEU A 364 -3.91 6.06 13.14
CA LEU A 364 -2.95 6.54 12.13
C LEU A 364 -2.87 8.07 12.12
N ASP A 365 -4.01 8.75 12.12
CA ASP A 365 -4.09 10.22 12.17
C ASP A 365 -3.47 10.76 13.47
N SER A 366 -3.68 10.11 14.62
CA SER A 366 -3.04 10.50 15.90
C SER A 366 -1.52 10.40 15.90
N HIS A 367 -0.94 9.56 15.03
CA HIS A 367 0.50 9.40 14.85
C HIS A 367 1.06 10.09 13.58
N GLN A 368 0.18 10.65 12.74
CA GLN A 368 0.48 11.17 11.39
C GLN A 368 1.07 10.10 10.44
N ILE A 369 0.55 8.88 10.49
CA ILE A 369 0.99 7.77 9.63
C ILE A 369 0.20 7.80 8.33
N SER A 370 0.91 7.92 7.21
CA SER A 370 0.36 7.86 5.86
C SER A 370 -0.24 6.50 5.53
N TRP A 371 -1.32 6.48 4.76
CA TRP A 371 -2.07 5.26 4.43
C TRP A 371 -2.65 5.21 3.02
N LEU A 372 -2.78 3.99 2.46
CA LEU A 372 -3.57 3.73 1.26
C LEU A 372 -4.50 2.52 1.42
N ASN A 373 -5.74 2.65 0.98
CA ASN A 373 -6.71 1.55 1.04
C ASN A 373 -6.59 0.59 -0.16
N TRP A 374 -6.72 -0.70 0.12
CA TRP A 374 -6.99 -1.75 -0.86
C TRP A 374 -8.49 -1.90 -1.13
N SER A 375 -8.98 -1.81 -2.37
CA SER A 375 -8.26 -1.39 -3.59
C SER A 375 -9.18 -0.93 -4.72
N ILE A 376 -8.60 -0.23 -5.70
CA ILE A 376 -9.24 0.07 -6.99
C ILE A 376 -9.27 -1.19 -7.87
N VAL A 377 -10.37 -1.92 -7.76
CA VAL A 377 -10.80 -3.03 -8.61
C VAL A 377 -12.32 -3.13 -8.58
N ASP A 378 -12.92 -3.77 -9.59
CA ASP A 378 -14.36 -4.12 -9.64
C ASP A 378 -14.62 -5.64 -9.56
N LYS A 379 -13.72 -6.36 -8.88
CA LYS A 379 -13.88 -7.77 -8.50
C LYS A 379 -15.01 -7.90 -7.48
N ASP A 380 -15.74 -9.01 -7.51
CA ASP A 380 -16.86 -9.26 -6.58
C ASP A 380 -16.36 -9.73 -5.20
N GLU A 381 -15.68 -8.82 -4.49
CA GLU A 381 -15.14 -9.05 -3.14
C GLU A 381 -15.28 -7.81 -2.25
N SER A 382 -15.37 -8.02 -0.92
CA SER A 382 -15.80 -6.98 0.01
C SER A 382 -14.83 -5.79 0.14
N CYS A 383 -13.52 -5.98 -0.03
CA CYS A 383 -12.57 -4.86 0.01
C CYS A 383 -12.52 -4.05 -1.31
N ALA A 384 -13.00 -4.59 -2.43
CA ALA A 384 -13.01 -3.88 -3.72
C ALA A 384 -13.77 -2.54 -3.58
N ALA A 385 -13.20 -1.46 -4.10
CA ALA A 385 -13.83 -0.14 -4.02
C ALA A 385 -14.99 0.03 -5.02
N LEU A 386 -14.95 -0.71 -6.14
CA LEU A 386 -15.89 -0.57 -7.26
C LEU A 386 -16.75 -1.82 -7.42
N ARG A 387 -17.96 -1.65 -7.96
CA ARG A 387 -18.89 -2.74 -8.28
C ARG A 387 -18.58 -3.29 -9.69
N PRO A 388 -18.74 -4.62 -9.92
CA PRO A 388 -18.53 -5.25 -11.21
C PRO A 388 -19.15 -4.49 -12.39
N GLY A 389 -18.34 -4.21 -13.41
CA GLY A 389 -18.73 -3.42 -14.59
C GLY A 389 -18.41 -1.92 -14.47
N ALA A 390 -17.62 -1.50 -13.48
CA ALA A 390 -17.13 -0.13 -13.40
C ALA A 390 -16.22 0.23 -14.60
N SER A 391 -16.21 1.50 -15.00
CA SER A 391 -15.36 2.00 -16.09
C SER A 391 -13.88 1.93 -15.68
N ALA A 392 -13.01 1.60 -16.63
CA ALA A 392 -11.58 1.42 -16.38
C ALA A 392 -10.85 2.68 -15.86
N GLY A 393 -11.41 3.87 -16.05
CA GLY A 393 -10.76 5.15 -15.72
C GLY A 393 -11.67 6.19 -15.07
N GLY A 394 -12.79 5.77 -14.48
CA GLY A 394 -13.76 6.69 -13.86
C GLY A 394 -14.38 7.70 -14.83
N PRO A 395 -14.86 8.87 -14.32
CA PRO A 395 -15.20 9.07 -12.92
C PRO A 395 -16.29 8.09 -12.47
N TRP A 396 -16.25 7.62 -11.23
CA TRP A 396 -17.17 6.61 -10.71
C TRP A 396 -18.29 7.25 -9.89
N SER A 397 -19.53 7.06 -10.33
CA SER A 397 -20.71 7.50 -9.57
C SER A 397 -20.90 6.67 -8.30
N ASP A 398 -21.59 7.22 -7.29
CA ASP A 398 -21.91 6.51 -6.04
C ASP A 398 -22.63 5.17 -6.25
N GLY A 399 -23.35 5.01 -7.37
CA GLY A 399 -24.00 3.76 -7.77
C GLY A 399 -23.05 2.68 -8.28
N GLN A 400 -21.81 3.04 -8.63
CA GLN A 400 -20.72 2.13 -9.02
C GLN A 400 -19.77 1.82 -7.85
N LEU A 401 -19.91 2.48 -6.70
CA LEU A 401 -19.07 2.22 -5.52
C LEU A 401 -19.67 1.10 -4.64
N THR A 402 -18.81 0.24 -4.09
CA THR A 402 -19.20 -0.71 -3.04
C THR A 402 -19.55 0.03 -1.74
N GLU A 403 -19.83 -0.70 -0.66
CA GLU A 403 -19.89 -0.09 0.68
C GLU A 403 -18.50 0.35 1.15
N SER A 404 -17.48 -0.50 0.97
CA SER A 404 -16.06 -0.18 1.21
C SER A 404 -15.64 1.10 0.47
N GLY A 405 -15.75 1.14 -0.86
CA GLY A 405 -15.27 2.25 -1.67
C GLY A 405 -15.96 3.58 -1.38
N ARG A 406 -17.26 3.57 -1.05
CA ARG A 406 -17.99 4.79 -0.66
C ARG A 406 -17.53 5.30 0.71
N TRP A 407 -17.31 4.41 1.67
CA TRP A 407 -16.79 4.78 3.00
C TRP A 407 -15.36 5.32 2.90
N VAL A 408 -14.50 4.66 2.13
CA VAL A 408 -13.11 5.11 1.92
C VAL A 408 -13.04 6.45 1.19
N LYS A 409 -13.88 6.67 0.16
CA LYS A 409 -14.05 7.97 -0.48
C LYS A 409 -14.48 9.06 0.52
N GLU A 410 -15.35 8.76 1.47
CA GLU A 410 -15.70 9.70 2.55
C GLU A 410 -14.49 10.07 3.42
N LYS A 411 -13.58 9.11 3.70
CA LYS A 411 -12.41 9.34 4.59
C LYS A 411 -11.22 10.02 3.91
N LEU A 412 -11.05 9.84 2.60
CA LEU A 412 -10.07 10.60 1.82
C LEU A 412 -10.44 12.07 1.69
N ARG A 413 -11.73 12.36 1.61
CA ARG A 413 -12.30 13.71 1.48
C ARG A 413 -12.58 14.40 2.82
N ALA A 414 -12.17 13.78 3.93
CA ALA A 414 -12.22 14.38 5.26
C ALA A 414 -10.99 15.29 5.48
N PRO A 415 -11.17 16.47 6.12
CA PRO A 415 -10.09 17.44 6.35
C PRO A 415 -9.11 17.00 7.45
#